data_AF-A0A7J0F6A1-F1
#
_entry.id   AF-A0A7J0F6A1-F1
#
_cell.length_a   1.000
_cell.length_b   1.000
_cell.length_c   1.000
_cell.angle_alpha   90.00
_cell.angle_beta   90.00
_cell.angle_gamma   90.00
#
_symmetry.space_group_name_H-M   'P 1'
#
loop_
_entity.id
_entity.type
_entity.pdbx_description
1 polymer ?
#
loop_
_entity_poly.entity_id
_entity_poly.type
_entity_poly.pdbx_seq_one_letter_code
_entity_poly.pdbx_strand_id
1 'polypeptide(L)' 'MKLNIDGSFQEKMGRAGRGGLIRKERAEWVKGFCSRLPNCSALEAEL' A
#
# COMPACT_ATOMS: atom_id res chain seq x y z
N MET A 1 3.91 16.12 -7.70
CA MET A 1 4.24 15.11 -6.66
C MET A 1 3.40 13.89 -6.98
N LYS A 2 4.01 12.71 -7.09
CA LYS A 2 3.32 11.47 -7.47
C LYS A 2 3.21 10.54 -6.28
N LEU A 3 2.02 9.99 -6.10
CA LEU A 3 1.71 9.01 -5.05
C LEU A 3 1.48 7.66 -5.74
N ASN A 4 2.23 6.64 -5.33
CA ASN A 4 2.02 5.25 -5.72
C ASN A 4 1.62 4.47 -4.48
N ILE A 5 0.54 3.71 -4.55
CA ILE A 5 0.00 2.93 -3.44
C ILE A 5 -0.22 1.52 -3.98
N ASP A 6 0.01 0.53 -3.12
CA ASP A 6 -0.29 -0.86 -3.42
C ASP A 6 -0.86 -1.55 -2.18
N GLY A 7 -1.82 -2.43 -2.43
CA GLY A 7 -2.45 -3.30 -1.44
C GLY A 7 -1.78 -4.67 -1.43
N SER A 8 -1.80 -5.35 -0.29
CA SER A 8 -1.33 -6.73 -0.18
C SER A 8 -2.31 -7.53 0.66
N PHE A 9 -2.61 -8.74 0.21
CA PHE A 9 -3.50 -9.65 0.92
C PHE A 9 -2.94 -11.07 0.94
N GLN A 10 -2.97 -11.69 2.12
CA GLN A 10 -2.59 -13.08 2.35
C GLN A 10 -3.82 -13.86 2.82
N GLU A 11 -4.42 -14.59 1.89
CA GLU A 11 -5.67 -15.34 2.06
C GLU A 11 -5.62 -16.33 3.24
N LYS A 12 -4.57 -17.18 3.31
CA LYS A 12 -4.45 -18.22 4.34
C LYS A 12 -4.44 -17.72 5.77
N MET A 13 -4.01 -16.47 6.00
CA MET A 13 -3.96 -15.86 7.34
C MET A 13 -4.98 -14.75 7.51
N GLY A 14 -5.79 -14.45 6.48
CA GLY A 14 -6.72 -13.31 6.46
C GLY A 14 -6.03 -11.96 6.70
N ARG A 15 -4.75 -11.83 6.33
CA ARG A 15 -3.96 -10.62 6.64
C ARG A 15 -3.95 -9.69 5.44
N ALA A 16 -4.26 -8.42 5.69
CA ALA A 16 -4.12 -7.36 4.71
C ALA A 16 -3.07 -6.33 5.17
N GLY A 17 -2.46 -5.67 4.20
CA GLY A 17 -1.54 -4.57 4.41
C GLY A 17 -1.59 -3.62 3.23
N ARG A 18 -1.24 -2.35 3.47
CA ARG A 18 -1.06 -1.35 2.43
C ARG A 18 0.32 -0.72 2.53
N GLY A 19 0.84 -0.31 1.39
CA GLY A 19 2.08 0.43 1.30
C GLY A 19 2.02 1.48 0.22
N GLY A 20 2.91 2.44 0.29
CA GLY A 20 3.00 3.45 -0.74
C GLY A 20 4.27 4.27 -0.71
N LEU A 21 4.50 4.95 -1.83
CA LEU A 21 5.67 5.75 -2.11
C LEU A 21 5.26 7.10 -2.64
N ILE A 22 5.86 8.12 -2.06
CA ILE A 22 5.74 9.50 -2.49
C ILE A 22 7.01 9.82 -3.28
N ARG A 23 6.82 10.24 -4.53
CA ARG A 23 7.89 10.61 -5.44
C ARG A 23 7.70 12.04 -5.96
N LYS A 24 8.79 12.71 -6.32
CA LYS A 24 8.72 13.96 -7.11
C LYS A 24 8.45 13.63 -8.58
N GLU A 25 8.17 14.66 -9.37
CA GLU A 25 7.95 14.52 -10.83
C GLU A 25 9.15 13.89 -11.55
N ARG A 26 10.37 14.12 -11.05
CA ARG A 26 11.61 13.54 -11.56
C ARG A 26 11.90 12.12 -11.03
N ALA A 27 10.88 11.41 -10.54
CA ALA A 27 10.98 10.09 -9.92
C ALA A 27 11.91 9.99 -8.69
N GLU A 28 12.33 11.12 -8.12
CA GLU A 28 13.06 11.16 -6.85
C GLU A 28 12.18 10.67 -5.69
N TRP A 29 12.72 9.78 -4.87
CA TRP A 29 12.03 9.24 -3.70
C TRP A 29 11.99 10.29 -2.59
N VAL A 30 10.80 10.51 -2.02
CA VAL A 30 10.60 11.46 -0.92
C VAL A 30 10.36 10.72 0.38
N LYS A 31 9.39 9.81 0.40
CA LYS A 31 9.01 9.06 1.59
C LYS A 31 8.23 7.80 1.21
N GLY A 32 8.41 6.74 1.99
CA GLY A 32 7.57 5.55 1.94
C GLY A 32 6.75 5.39 3.21
N PHE A 33 5.65 4.64 3.11
CA PHE A 33 4.87 4.20 4.26
C PHE A 33 4.39 2.77 4.05
N CYS A 34 4.20 2.05 5.16
CA CYS A 34 3.53 0.76 5.19
C CYS A 34 2.69 0.68 6.47
N SER A 35 1.53 0.04 6.38
CA SER A 35 0.66 -0.17 7.53
C SER A 35 -0.12 -1.46 7.37
N ARG A 36 -0.32 -2.16 8.49
CA ARG A 36 -1.23 -3.30 8.54
C ARG A 36 -2.67 -2.81 8.43
N LEU A 37 -3.47 -3.51 7.63
CA LEU A 37 -4.91 -3.28 7.57
C LEU A 37 -5.64 -4.25 8.50
N PRO A 38 -6.85 -3.91 8.96
CA PRO A 38 -7.76 -4.88 9.55
C PRO A 38 -8.01 -6.06 8.61
N ASN A 39 -8.63 -7.14 9.10
CA ASN A 39 -9.08 -8.20 8.20
C ASN A 39 -10.05 -7.61 7.18
N CYS A 40 -9.60 -7.50 5.94
CA CYS A 40 -10.36 -7.00 4.79
C CYS A 40 -10.01 -7.84 3.56
N SER A 41 -10.89 -7.86 2.57
CA SER A 41 -10.66 -8.52 1.29
C SER A 41 -9.50 -7.90 0.51
N ALA A 42 -9.00 -8.60 -0.50
CA ALA A 42 -7.95 -8.08 -1.38
C ALA A 42 -8.36 -6.76 -2.05
N LEU A 43 -9.62 -6.64 -2.48
CA LEU A 43 -10.14 -5.41 -3.09
C LEU A 43 -10.14 -4.25 -2.09
N GLU A 44 -10.56 -4.49 -0.85
CA GLU A 44 -10.52 -3.48 0.22
C GLU A 44 -9.10 -3.11 0.64
N ALA A 45 -8.11 -3.97 0.40
CA ALA A 45 -6.71 -3.64 0.64
C ALA A 45 -6.11 -2.70 -0.42
N GLU A 46 -6.73 -2.63 -1.60
CA GLU A 46 -6.31 -1.77 -2.72
C GLU A 46 -7.05 -0.42 -2.78
N LEU A 47 -8.19 -0.28 -2.11
CA LEU A 47 -9.02 0.94 -2.03
C LEU A 47 -8.58 1.90 -0.92
#